data_AF-A0A8J3G5P3-F1
#
_entry.id   AF-A0A8J3G5P3-F1
#
_cell.length_a   1.000
_cell.length_b   1.000
_cell.length_c   1.000
_cell.angle_alpha   90.00
_cell.angle_beta   90.00
_cell.angle_gamma   90.00
#
_symmetry.space_group_name_H-M   'P 1'
#
loop_
_entity.id
_entity.type
_entity.pdbx_description
1 polymer ?
#
loop_
_entity_poly.entity_id
_entity_poly.type
_entity_poly.pdbx_seq_one_letter_code
_entity_poly.pdbx_strand_id
1 'polypeptide(L)' 'MDKINIQPILSQYSNMGASSYHPRMLLKVLIYGYLENCYSSRKLEKAVRENIGFMWLSGMQRPDHNTINRFRGESSEK' A
#
# COMPACT_ATOMS: atom_id res chain seq x y z
N MET A 1 6.11 -0.36 -20.35
CA MET A 1 5.91 -1.45 -19.37
C MET A 1 5.00 -0.93 -18.27
N ASP A 2 4.20 -1.81 -17.67
CA ASP A 2 3.11 -1.56 -16.70
C ASP A 2 1.72 -1.23 -17.28
N LYS A 3 1.02 -2.28 -17.70
CA LYS A 3 -0.45 -2.29 -17.85
C LYS A 3 -1.08 -3.18 -16.78
N ILE A 4 -0.78 -2.96 -15.50
CA ILE A 4 -1.72 -3.37 -14.45
C ILE A 4 -2.79 -2.28 -14.43
N ASN A 5 -4.01 -2.63 -14.81
CA ASN A 5 -5.12 -1.69 -14.81
C ASN A 5 -5.51 -1.37 -13.35
N ILE A 6 -5.02 -0.24 -12.86
CA ILE A 6 -5.25 0.28 -11.50
C ILE A 6 -6.45 1.22 -11.42
N GLN A 7 -7.13 1.51 -12.54
CA GLN A 7 -8.34 2.34 -12.58
C GLN A 7 -9.43 1.88 -11.60
N PRO A 8 -9.75 0.59 -11.43
CA PRO A 8 -10.77 0.18 -10.46
C PRO A 8 -10.39 0.60 -9.03
N ILE A 9 -9.15 0.35 -8.61
CA ILE A 9 -8.63 0.72 -7.30
C ILE A 9 -8.66 2.25 -7.11
N LEU A 10 -8.24 3.00 -8.14
CA LEU A 10 -8.24 4.47 -8.10
C LEU A 10 -9.65 5.06 -7.97
N SER A 11 -10.63 4.48 -8.67
CA SER A 11 -12.02 4.95 -8.68
C SER A 11 -12.75 4.71 -7.35
N GLN A 12 -12.37 3.66 -6.61
CA GLN A 12 -12.88 3.40 -5.26
C GLN A 12 -12.24 4.34 -4.24
N TYR A 13 -10.95 4.65 -4.42
CA TYR A 13 -10.20 5.51 -3.51
C TYR A 13 -10.56 7.00 -3.62
N SER A 14 -11.07 7.48 -4.76
CA SER A 14 -11.42 8.89 -4.97
C SER A 14 -12.65 9.36 -4.18
N ASN A 15 -13.55 8.45 -3.82
CA ASN A 15 -14.84 8.80 -3.21
C ASN A 15 -14.77 8.95 -1.69
N MET A 16 -13.62 8.65 -1.08
CA MET A 16 -13.50 8.48 0.36
C MET A 16 -12.43 9.42 0.93
N GLY A 17 -12.74 10.71 0.92
CA GLY A 17 -12.06 11.78 1.68
C GLY A 17 -10.56 11.59 1.94
N ALA A 18 -9.74 12.16 1.05
CA ALA A 18 -8.32 12.44 1.25
C ALA A 18 -7.56 11.45 2.16
N SER A 19 -7.45 10.18 1.76
CA SER A 19 -6.39 9.35 2.32
C SER A 19 -5.06 10.03 1.99
N SER A 20 -4.25 10.34 3.00
CA SER A 20 -2.99 11.09 2.87
C SER A 20 -1.93 10.43 1.98
N TYR A 21 -2.23 9.26 1.41
CA TYR A 21 -1.31 8.43 0.65
C TYR A 21 -1.89 8.04 -0.71
N HIS A 22 -1.05 8.10 -1.75
CA HIS A 22 -1.46 7.73 -3.10
C HIS A 22 -1.68 6.20 -3.19
N PRO A 23 -2.80 5.70 -3.73
CA PRO A 23 -3.12 4.26 -3.76
C PRO A 23 -2.08 3.42 -4.55
N ARG A 24 -1.50 3.97 -5.62
CA ARG A 24 -0.31 3.37 -6.29
C ARG A 24 0.85 3.10 -5.34
N MET A 25 1.12 3.97 -4.38
CA MET A 25 2.22 3.79 -3.43
C MET A 25 1.90 2.66 -2.45
N LEU A 26 0.68 2.64 -1.90
CA LEU A 26 0.22 1.58 -1.00
C LEU A 26 0.23 0.22 -1.69
N LEU A 27 -0.20 0.16 -2.96
CA LEU A 27 -0.16 -1.05 -3.77
C LEU A 27 1.27 -1.58 -3.96
N LYS A 28 2.24 -0.69 -4.24
CA LYS A 28 3.65 -1.09 -4.34
C LYS A 28 4.17 -1.68 -3.04
N VAL A 29 3.91 -1.01 -1.91
CA VAL A 29 4.32 -1.48 -0.57
C VAL A 29 3.73 -2.86 -0.27
N LEU A 30 2.48 -3.11 -0.65
CA LEU A 30 1.83 -4.41 -0.47
C LEU A 30 2.42 -5.50 -1.35
N ILE A 31 2.59 -5.23 -2.64
CA ILE A 31 3.18 -6.21 -3.58
C ILE A 31 4.60 -6.56 -3.13
N TYR A 32 5.42 -5.55 -2.82
CA TYR A 32 6.78 -5.76 -2.33
C TYR A 32 6.78 -6.52 -1.00
N GLY A 33 5.86 -6.20 -0.11
CA GLY A 33 5.57 -6.94 1.11
C GLY A 33 5.31 -8.42 0.89
N TYR A 34 4.47 -8.76 -0.08
CA TYR A 34 4.15 -10.16 -0.41
C TYR A 34 5.33 -10.90 -1.03
N LEU A 35 6.16 -10.24 -1.83
CA LEU A 35 7.40 -10.82 -2.35
C LEU A 35 8.39 -11.15 -1.22
N GLU A 36 8.46 -10.30 -0.19
CA GLU A 36 9.28 -10.48 1.02
C GLU A 36 8.63 -11.38 2.09
N ASN A 37 7.54 -12.08 1.76
CA ASN A 37 6.76 -12.91 2.70
C ASN A 37 6.24 -12.16 3.96
N CYS A 38 6.11 -10.84 3.86
CA CYS A 38 5.63 -9.95 4.91
C CYS A 38 4.13 -9.65 4.73
N TYR A 39 3.28 -10.55 5.21
CA TYR A 39 1.82 -10.43 5.05
C TYR A 39 1.11 -9.64 6.15
N SER A 40 1.76 -9.36 7.28
CA SER A 40 1.13 -8.64 8.39
C SER A 40 1.25 -7.13 8.18
N SER A 41 0.13 -6.40 8.29
CA SER A 41 0.12 -4.93 8.20
C SER A 41 1.07 -4.26 9.21
N ARG A 42 1.21 -4.85 10.41
CA ARG A 42 2.18 -4.39 11.42
C ARG A 42 3.63 -4.66 11.02
N LYS A 43 3.90 -5.80 10.39
CA LYS A 43 5.24 -6.09 9.84
C LYS A 43 5.57 -5.16 8.68
N LEU A 44 4.60 -4.83 7.84
CA LEU A 44 4.77 -3.88 6.75
C LEU A 44 5.04 -2.46 7.27
N GLU A 45 4.31 -2.00 8.28
CA GLU A 45 4.61 -0.72 8.94
C GLU A 45 6.04 -0.67 9.47
N LYS A 46 6.50 -1.74 10.13
CA LYS A 46 7.89 -1.86 10.60
C LYS A 46 8.88 -1.85 9.44
N ALA A 47 8.60 -2.61 8.37
CA ALA A 47 9.44 -2.68 7.18
C ALA A 47 9.58 -1.32 6.49
N VAL A 48 8.51 -0.53 6.38
CA VAL A 48 8.57 0.81 5.80
C VAL A 48 9.39 1.79 6.65
N ARG A 49 9.58 1.52 7.95
CA ARG A 49 10.44 2.33 8.82
C ARG A 49 11.90 1.88 8.83
N GLU A 50 12.16 0.58 8.71
CA GLU A 50 13.48 -0.01 8.95
C GLU A 50 14.19 -0.50 7.69
N ASN A 51 13.43 -0.89 6.66
CA ASN A 51 13.99 -1.45 5.44
C ASN A 51 14.13 -0.36 4.36
N ILE A 52 15.36 -0.17 3.88
CA ILE A 52 15.72 0.84 2.88
C ILE A 52 14.96 0.64 1.56
N GLY A 53 14.70 -0.61 1.16
CA GLY A 53 13.91 -0.93 -0.02
C GLY A 53 12.49 -0.40 0.07
N PHE A 54 11.82 -0.61 1.22
CA PHE A 54 10.49 -0.07 1.44
C PHE A 54 10.49 1.46 1.58
N MET A 55 11.50 2.05 2.21
CA MET A 55 11.65 3.50 2.29
C MET A 55 11.80 4.14 0.91
N TRP A 56 12.61 3.55 0.03
CA TRP A 56 12.78 4.03 -1.34
C TRP A 56 11.49 3.86 -2.16
N LEU A 57 10.84 2.70 -2.05
CA LEU A 57 9.61 2.36 -2.77
C LEU A 57 8.43 3.28 -2.40
N SER A 58 8.32 3.62 -1.12
CA SER A 58 7.29 4.52 -0.57
C SER A 58 7.63 6.00 -0.75
N GLY A 59 8.86 6.33 -1.15
CA GLY A 59 9.33 7.72 -1.21
C GLY A 59 9.41 8.36 0.17
N MET A 60 9.91 7.63 1.17
CA MET A 60 10.00 8.03 2.59
C MET A 60 8.65 8.25 3.29
N GLN A 61 7.54 7.93 2.62
CA GLN A 61 6.20 7.92 3.23
C GLN A 61 6.06 6.70 4.13
N ARG A 62 5.49 6.90 5.32
CA ARG A 62 5.37 5.85 6.35
C ARG A 62 3.89 5.58 6.66
N PRO A 63 3.18 4.85 5.79
CA PRO A 63 1.82 4.41 6.09
C PRO A 63 1.83 3.54 7.35
N ASP A 64 0.87 3.77 8.22
CA ASP A 64 0.66 2.96 9.42
C ASP A 64 -0.06 1.65 9.07
N HIS A 65 -0.07 0.69 10.00
CA HIS A 65 -0.79 -0.56 9.82
C HIS A 65 -2.28 -0.36 9.55
N ASN A 66 -2.91 0.70 10.09
CA ASN A 66 -4.33 0.99 9.85
C ASN A 66 -4.58 1.38 8.39
N THR A 67 -3.74 2.25 7.81
CA THR A 67 -3.79 2.66 6.40
C THR A 67 -3.63 1.44 5.48
N ILE A 68 -2.66 0.58 5.78
CA ILE A 68 -2.40 -0.64 5.01
C ILE A 68 -3.59 -1.62 5.14
N ASN A 69 -4.13 -1.78 6.34
CA ASN A 69 -5.25 -2.68 6.58
C ASN A 69 -6.53 -2.18 5.91
N ARG A 70 -6.79 -0.88 5.96
CA ARG A 70 -7.92 -0.25 5.28
C ARG A 70 -7.82 -0.45 3.76
N PHE A 71 -6.65 -0.20 3.18
CA PHE A 71 -6.42 -0.41 1.75
C PHE A 71 -6.60 -1.89 1.34
N ARG A 72 -6.24 -2.85 2.21
CA ARG A 72 -6.49 -4.28 1.98
C ARG A 72 -7.96 -4.66 2.05
N GLY A 73 -8.68 -4.22 3.07
CA GLY A 73 -10.10 -4.54 3.25
C GLY A 73 -10.94 -4.08 2.05
N GLU A 74 -10.65 -2.87 1.55
CA GLU A 74 -11.29 -2.31 0.36
C GLU A 74 -10.95 -3.09 -0.94
N SER A 75 -9.81 -3.78 -0.99
CA SER A 75 -9.39 -4.60 -2.14
C SER A 75 -9.98 -6.02 -2.14
N SER A 76 -10.45 -6.52 -0.99
CA SER A 76 -11.05 -7.86 -0.84
C SER A 76 -12.57 -7.89 -0.95
N GLU A 77 -13.22 -6.74 -0.96
CA GLU A 77 -14.66 -6.63 -1.19
C GLU A 77 -14.96 -6.65 -2.71
N LYS A 78 -14.60 -7.77 -3.36
CA LYS A 78 -15.16 -8.31 -4.61
C LYS A 78 -14.47 -9.61 -5.05
#